data_AF-A0A536Z677-F1
#
_entry.id   AF-A0A536Z677-F1
#
_cell.length_a   1.000
_cell.length_b   1.000
_cell.length_c   1.000
_cell.angle_alpha   90.00
_cell.angle_beta   90.00
_cell.angle_gamma   90.00
#
_symmetry.space_group_name_H-M   'P 1'
#
loop_
_entity.id
_entity.type
_entity.pdbx_description
1 polymer ?
#
loop_
_entity_poly.entity_id
_entity_poly.type
_entity_poly.pdbx_seq_one_letter_code
_entity_poly.pdbx_strand_id
1 'polypeptide(L)'
;MMETRIGIDIGGTFTDLVCLNAAGRLLRAKVLSTPEDYSLGIATGLEAIVGNGSVRITEIAQIMHGTTVATNAILEGKGARVALVTTQGFRDVLEIRRLRRPRRYRLKVNAPDSRRRSTIALQC
;
A
#
# COMPACT_ATOMS: atom_id res chain seq x y z
N MET A 1 -17.38 -21.62 17.63
CA MET A 1 -17.02 -22.19 16.31
C MET A 1 -15.99 -21.26 15.70
N MET A 2 -14.92 -21.78 15.08
CA MET A 2 -13.96 -20.90 14.39
C MET A 2 -14.63 -20.34 13.13
N GLU A 3 -14.39 -19.08 12.82
CA GLU A 3 -14.89 -18.44 11.60
C GLU A 3 -13.85 -18.56 10.49
N THR A 4 -14.30 -18.64 9.23
CA THR A 4 -13.37 -18.59 8.10
C THR A 4 -12.89 -17.15 7.88
N ARG A 5 -11.57 -16.95 7.90
CA ARG A 5 -10.92 -15.64 7.74
C ARG A 5 -9.85 -15.72 6.67
N ILE A 6 -9.73 -14.66 5.87
CA ILE A 6 -8.74 -14.56 4.80
C ILE A 6 -7.88 -13.31 5.01
N GLY A 7 -6.57 -13.48 5.00
CA GLY A 7 -5.60 -12.41 4.84
C GLY A 7 -5.11 -12.34 3.40
N ILE A 8 -5.00 -11.12 2.87
CA ILE A 8 -4.53 -10.82 1.52
C ILE A 8 -3.38 -9.82 1.65
N ASP A 9 -2.25 -10.07 1.00
CA ASP A 9 -1.14 -9.13 0.87
C ASP A 9 -0.81 -8.91 -0.60
N ILE A 10 -1.08 -7.69 -1.09
CA ILE A 10 -0.84 -7.31 -2.48
C ILE A 10 0.52 -6.63 -2.60
N GLY A 11 1.45 -7.34 -3.22
CA GLY A 11 2.76 -6.82 -3.62
C GLY A 11 2.80 -6.28 -5.05
N GLY A 12 3.98 -5.81 -5.46
CA GLY A 12 4.23 -5.37 -6.83
C GLY A 12 4.26 -6.52 -7.85
N THR A 13 4.74 -7.70 -7.44
CA THR A 13 4.90 -8.87 -8.32
C THR A 13 3.89 -9.97 -8.04
N PHE A 14 3.60 -10.22 -6.77
CA PHE A 14 2.70 -11.28 -6.33
C PHE A 14 1.66 -10.75 -5.36
N THR A 15 0.48 -11.37 -5.40
CA THR A 15 -0.55 -11.25 -4.39
C THR A 15 -0.62 -12.57 -3.63
N ASP A 16 -0.41 -12.51 -2.32
CA ASP A 16 -0.40 -13.65 -1.42
C ASP A 16 -1.72 -13.69 -0.65
N LEU A 17 -2.37 -14.84 -0.59
CA LEU A 17 -3.59 -15.06 0.17
C LEU A 17 -3.38 -16.21 1.16
N VAL A 18 -3.87 -16.02 2.38
CA VAL A 18 -3.84 -17.02 3.44
C VAL A 18 -5.24 -17.12 4.05
N CYS A 19 -5.82 -18.30 4.06
CA CYS A 19 -7.14 -18.56 4.63
C CYS A 19 -7.03 -19.54 5.80
N LEU A 20 -7.66 -19.20 6.92
CA LEU A 20 -7.92 -20.12 8.02
C LEU A 20 -9.42 -20.41 8.02
N ASN A 21 -9.81 -21.65 7.71
CA ASN A 21 -11.23 -22.02 7.65
C ASN A 21 -11.80 -22.39 9.03
N ALA A 22 -13.13 -22.53 9.10
CA ALA A 22 -13.84 -22.92 10.32
C ALA A 22 -13.41 -24.29 10.91
N ALA A 23 -12.82 -25.16 10.10
CA ALA A 23 -12.26 -26.45 10.53
C ALA A 23 -10.82 -26.34 11.06
N GLY A 24 -10.23 -25.14 11.09
CA GLY A 24 -8.86 -24.90 11.53
C GLY A 24 -7.79 -25.20 10.47
N ARG A 25 -8.16 -25.44 9.22
CA ARG A 25 -7.23 -25.72 8.11
C ARG A 25 -6.69 -24.41 7.54
N LEU A 26 -5.37 -24.37 7.34
CA LEU A 26 -4.70 -23.29 6.64
C LEU A 26 -4.62 -23.59 5.14
N LEU A 27 -5.10 -22.67 4.32
CA LEU A 27 -5.02 -22.69 2.85
C LEU A 27 -4.21 -21.48 2.38
N ARG A 28 -3.51 -21.62 1.26
CA ARG A 28 -2.65 -20.58 0.71
C ARG A 28 -2.80 -20.51 -0.80
N ALA A 29 -2.76 -19.30 -1.34
CA ALA A 29 -2.63 -19.07 -2.77
C ALA A 29 -1.59 -17.96 -2.99
N LYS A 30 -0.81 -18.08 -4.06
CA LYS A 30 0.12 -17.07 -4.52
C LYS A 30 -0.09 -16.92 -6.01
N VAL A 31 -0.45 -15.72 -6.43
CA VAL A 31 -0.74 -15.41 -7.83
C VAL A 31 0.06 -14.18 -8.24
N LEU A 32 0.25 -13.98 -9.54
CA LEU A 32 0.86 -12.76 -10.04
C LEU A 32 -0.05 -11.56 -9.70
N SER A 33 0.55 -10.47 -9.26
CA SER A 33 -0.16 -9.19 -9.15
C SER A 33 -0.46 -8.66 -10.54
N THR A 34 -1.53 -7.88 -10.63
CA THR A 34 -2.01 -7.26 -11.86
C THR A 34 -1.98 -5.74 -11.68
N PRO A 35 -0.84 -5.04 -11.94
CA PRO A 35 -0.71 -3.62 -11.61
C PRO A 35 -1.69 -2.68 -12.32
N GLU A 36 -2.25 -3.11 -13.44
CA GLU A 36 -3.30 -2.37 -14.17
C GLU A 36 -4.67 -2.46 -13.45
N ASP A 37 -4.93 -3.58 -12.75
CA ASP A 37 -6.10 -3.78 -11.89
C ASP A 37 -5.81 -4.87 -10.86
N TYR A 38 -5.41 -4.48 -9.65
CA TYR A 38 -5.04 -5.42 -8.58
C TYR A 38 -6.20 -6.31 -8.13
N SER A 39 -7.45 -5.95 -8.44
CA SER A 39 -8.63 -6.74 -8.09
C SER A 39 -8.65 -8.09 -8.79
N LEU A 40 -8.06 -8.20 -9.98
CA LEU A 40 -7.96 -9.45 -10.74
C LEU A 40 -7.05 -10.48 -10.06
N GLY A 41 -5.90 -10.04 -9.54
CA GLY A 41 -5.02 -10.88 -8.73
C GLY A 41 -5.74 -11.39 -7.48
N ILE A 42 -6.48 -10.54 -6.79
CA ILE A 42 -7.29 -10.95 -5.63
C ILE A 42 -8.33 -12.00 -6.02
N ALA A 43 -9.11 -11.76 -7.08
CA ALA A 43 -10.16 -12.66 -7.55
C ALA A 43 -9.58 -14.03 -7.91
N THR A 44 -8.50 -14.06 -8.69
CA THR A 44 -7.80 -15.31 -9.07
C THR A 44 -7.32 -16.08 -7.84
N GLY A 45 -6.77 -15.38 -6.84
CA GLY A 45 -6.33 -15.99 -5.60
C GLY A 45 -7.48 -16.56 -4.76
N LEU A 46 -8.61 -15.85 -4.70
CA LEU A 46 -9.82 -16.31 -4.00
C LEU A 46 -10.41 -17.55 -4.69
N GLU A 47 -10.47 -17.56 -6.02
CA GLU A 47 -10.88 -18.73 -6.81
C GLU A 47 -9.98 -19.93 -6.54
N ALA A 48 -8.66 -19.75 -6.41
CA ALA A 48 -7.75 -20.84 -6.05
C ALA A 48 -8.01 -21.41 -4.65
N ILE A 49 -8.48 -20.59 -3.70
CA ILE A 49 -8.83 -21.05 -2.34
C ILE A 49 -10.20 -21.74 -2.31
N VAL A 50 -11.21 -21.16 -2.97
CA VAL A 50 -12.60 -21.65 -2.98
C VAL A 50 -12.78 -22.84 -3.92
N GLY A 51 -12.18 -22.81 -5.10
CA GLY A 51 -12.31 -23.82 -6.16
C GLY A 51 -11.82 -25.22 -5.76
N ASN A 52 -10.97 -25.30 -4.74
CA ASN A 52 -10.55 -26.57 -4.13
C ASN A 52 -11.61 -27.19 -3.20
N GLY A 53 -12.83 -26.62 -3.14
CA GLY A 53 -13.99 -27.15 -2.40
C GLY A 53 -13.86 -27.09 -0.89
N SER A 54 -12.78 -26.52 -0.36
CA SER A 54 -12.44 -26.54 1.07
C SER A 54 -13.03 -25.37 1.86
N VAL A 55 -13.58 -24.36 1.17
CA VAL A 55 -14.19 -23.15 1.73
C VAL A 55 -15.33 -22.70 0.82
N ARG A 56 -16.51 -22.41 1.38
CA ARG A 56 -17.58 -21.73 0.65
C ARG A 56 -17.49 -20.22 0.87
N ILE A 57 -17.79 -19.43 -0.17
CA ILE A 57 -17.77 -17.95 -0.08
C ILE A 57 -18.67 -17.45 1.06
N THR A 58 -19.83 -18.08 1.25
CA THR A 58 -20.80 -17.74 2.30
C THR A 58 -20.29 -17.98 3.72
N GLU A 59 -19.18 -18.69 3.90
CA GLU A 59 -18.57 -18.96 5.21
C GLU A 59 -17.50 -17.94 5.60
N ILE A 60 -17.06 -17.12 4.65
CA ILE A 60 -16.01 -16.12 4.87
C ILE A 60 -16.60 -15.00 5.72
N ALA A 61 -16.22 -14.95 7.00
CA ALA A 61 -16.67 -13.93 7.94
C ALA A 61 -15.85 -12.65 7.85
N GLN A 62 -14.58 -12.74 7.43
CA GLN A 62 -13.66 -11.63 7.42
C GLN A 62 -12.62 -11.73 6.30
N ILE A 63 -12.34 -10.60 5.67
CA ILE A 63 -11.19 -10.40 4.78
C ILE A 63 -10.34 -9.26 5.35
N MET A 64 -9.05 -9.54 5.54
CA MET A 64 -8.03 -8.55 5.91
C MET A 64 -7.21 -8.23 4.67
N HIS A 65 -7.29 -6.99 4.20
CA HIS A 65 -6.63 -6.54 2.99
C HIS A 65 -5.39 -5.70 3.34
N GLY A 66 -4.21 -6.26 3.09
CA GLY A 66 -2.91 -5.60 3.14
C GLY A 66 -2.38 -5.35 1.74
N THR A 67 -1.64 -4.25 1.57
CA THR A 67 -0.99 -3.93 0.30
C THR A 67 0.27 -3.12 0.52
N THR A 68 1.29 -3.37 -0.30
CA THR A 68 2.50 -2.54 -0.38
C THR A 68 2.46 -1.54 -1.53
N VAL A 69 1.37 -1.49 -2.30
CA VAL A 69 1.24 -0.63 -3.50
C VAL A 69 1.42 0.84 -3.15
N ALA A 70 0.82 1.31 -2.05
CA ALA A 70 0.94 2.70 -1.61
C ALA A 70 2.40 3.08 -1.28
N THR A 71 3.11 2.21 -0.56
CA THR A 71 4.51 2.43 -0.21
C THR A 71 5.40 2.46 -1.46
N ASN A 72 5.19 1.53 -2.40
CA ASN A 72 5.94 1.49 -3.65
C ASN A 72 5.64 2.71 -4.53
N ALA A 73 4.38 3.17 -4.58
CA ALA A 73 4.02 4.39 -5.30
C ALA A 73 4.76 5.63 -4.75
N ILE A 74 4.95 5.72 -3.43
CA ILE A 74 5.76 6.79 -2.82
C ILE A 74 7.24 6.66 -3.19
N LEU A 75 7.81 5.45 -3.09
CA LEU A 75 9.22 5.20 -3.38
C LEU A 75 9.58 5.44 -4.86
N GLU A 76 8.67 5.07 -5.76
CA GLU A 76 8.84 5.21 -7.22
C GLU A 76 8.36 6.57 -7.75
N GLY A 77 7.79 7.41 -6.89
CA GLY A 77 7.27 8.72 -7.29
C GLY A 77 6.04 8.65 -8.22
N LYS A 78 5.30 7.54 -8.21
CA LYS A 78 4.11 7.27 -9.04
C LYS A 78 2.80 7.77 -8.39
N GLY A 79 2.88 8.87 -7.64
CA GLY A 79 1.72 9.50 -7.04
C GLY A 79 0.96 10.41 -8.01
N ALA A 80 -0.24 10.84 -7.60
CA ALA A 80 -0.97 11.88 -8.32
C ALA A 80 -0.24 13.23 -8.23
N ARG A 81 -0.44 14.10 -9.24
CA ARG A 81 -0.04 15.51 -9.15
C ARG A 81 -0.91 16.21 -8.12
N VAL A 82 -0.29 16.79 -7.09
CA VAL A 82 -0.98 17.45 -5.98
C VAL A 82 -0.45 18.88 -5.76
N ALA A 83 -1.27 19.73 -5.15
CA ALA A 83 -0.89 21.07 -4.72
C ALA A 83 -0.91 21.15 -3.19
N LEU A 84 -0.05 22.00 -2.63
CA LEU A 84 -0.05 22.34 -1.21
C LEU A 84 -0.53 23.78 -1.07
N VAL A 85 -1.66 23.98 -0.42
CA VAL A 85 -2.13 25.33 -0.07
C VAL A 85 -1.56 25.70 1.29
N THR A 86 -0.90 26.84 1.37
CA THR A 86 -0.26 27.34 2.61
C THR A 86 -0.62 28.79 2.84
N THR A 87 -0.54 29.24 4.09
CA THR A 87 -0.53 30.68 4.39
C THR A 87 0.67 31.37 3.73
N GLN A 88 0.51 32.64 3.39
CA GLN A 88 1.62 33.46 2.89
C GLN A 88 2.86 33.35 3.79
N GLY A 89 4.01 33.08 3.18
CA GLY A 89 5.29 32.86 3.89
C GLY A 89 5.59 31.40 4.29
N PHE A 90 4.65 30.45 4.14
CA PHE A 90 4.83 29.05 4.60
C PHE A 90 5.02 28.01 3.47
N ARG A 91 5.35 28.47 2.26
CA ARG A 91 5.53 27.61 1.08
C ARG A 91 6.53 26.46 1.30
N ASP A 92 7.58 26.70 2.07
CA ASP A 92 8.70 25.74 2.24
C ASP A 92 8.54 24.79 3.44
N VAL A 93 7.35 24.74 4.06
CA VAL A 93 7.09 23.97 5.30
C VAL A 93 7.43 22.48 5.21
N LEU A 94 7.16 21.84 4.06
CA LEU A 94 7.48 20.42 3.84
C LEU A 94 8.99 20.18 3.68
N GLU A 95 9.73 21.19 3.24
CA GLU A 95 11.18 21.07 3.04
C GLU A 95 11.96 21.38 4.32
N ILE A 96 11.45 22.27 5.17
CA ILE A 96 11.98 22.51 6.52
C ILE A 96 11.88 21.24 7.38
N ARG A 97 10.92 20.34 7.09
CA ARG A 97 10.74 19.02 7.73
C ARG A 97 10.69 19.06 9.26
N ARG A 98 10.29 20.20 9.85
CA ARG A 98 10.29 20.44 11.32
C ARG A 98 11.60 20.00 12.00
N LEU A 99 12.75 20.35 11.43
CA LEU A 99 14.08 19.99 11.93
C LEU A 99 14.38 18.47 11.97
N ARG A 100 13.55 17.61 11.36
CA ARG A 100 13.89 16.20 11.18
C ARG A 100 15.03 16.07 10.19
N ARG A 101 16.20 15.64 10.67
CA ARG A 101 17.38 15.39 9.83
C ARG A 101 17.30 13.99 9.22
N PRO A 102 17.35 13.87 7.86
CA PRO A 102 17.39 12.56 7.20
C PRO A 102 18.61 11.72 7.61
N ARG A 103 19.73 12.38 7.93
CA ARG A 103 20.95 11.77 8.45
C ARG A 103 21.31 12.42 9.79
N ARG A 104 21.10 11.68 10.88
CA ARG A 104 21.25 12.17 12.27
C ARG A 104 22.63 12.77 12.57
N TYR A 105 23.70 12.27 11.96
CA TYR A 105 25.08 12.69 12.24
C TYR A 105 25.78 13.43 11.09
N ARG A 106 25.01 13.93 10.11
CA ARG A 106 25.56 14.76 9.03
C ARG A 106 25.37 16.23 9.40
N LEU A 107 26.46 16.88 9.80
CA LEU A 107 26.47 18.30 10.19
C LEU A 107 26.18 19.21 8.98
N LYS A 108 26.85 18.95 7.84
CA LYS A 108 26.62 19.64 6.57
C LYS A 108 25.38 19.09 5.88
N VAL A 109 24.31 19.88 5.81
CA VAL A 109 23.09 19.58 5.07
C VAL A 109 23.11 20.43 3.80
N ASN A 110 22.98 19.79 2.64
CA ASN A 110 22.85 20.51 1.39
C ASN A 110 21.51 21.26 1.38
N ALA A 111 21.49 22.45 0.78
CA ALA A 111 20.24 23.14 0.53
C ALA A 111 19.28 22.24 -0.28
N PRO A 112 17.97 22.36 -0.06
CA PRO A 112 16.97 21.64 -0.82
C PRO A 112 17.16 21.77 -2.33
N ASP A 113 16.93 20.68 -3.06
CA ASP A 113 16.88 20.76 -4.52
C ASP A 113 15.64 21.54 -4.96
N SER A 114 15.85 22.74 -5.48
CA SER A 114 14.79 23.63 -5.95
C SER A 114 13.95 23.05 -7.11
N ARG A 115 14.42 21.96 -7.73
CA ARG A 115 13.76 21.29 -8.87
C ARG A 115 12.75 20.22 -8.47
N ARG A 116 12.69 19.79 -7.21
CA ARG A 116 11.65 18.86 -6.70
C ARG A 116 10.33 19.58 -6.36
N ARG A 117 9.92 20.55 -7.18
CA ARG A 117 8.63 21.26 -7.04
C ARG A 117 7.54 20.51 -7.81
N SER A 118 7.31 19.24 -7.48
CA SER A 118 6.09 18.53 -7.92
C SER A 118 4.85 19.05 -7.19
N THR A 119 5.04 19.86 -6.15
CA THR A 119 4.00 20.53 -5.38
C THR A 119 3.87 21.98 -5.84
N ILE A 120 2.70 22.34 -6.38
CA ILE A 120 2.34 23.74 -6.62
C ILE A 120 1.94 24.32 -5.27
N ALA A 121 2.67 25.31 -4.78
CA ALA A 121 2.37 25.97 -3.52
C ALA A 121 1.57 27.26 -3.77
N LEU A 122 0.26 27.20 -3.53
CA LEU A 122 -0.63 28.35 -3.58
C LEU A 122 -0.59 29.06 -2.23
N GLN A 123 -0.44 30.38 -2.25
CA GLN A 123 -0.41 31.20 -1.05
C GLN A 123 -1.72 31.97 -0.93
N CYS A 124 -2.36 31.82 0.22
CA CYS A 124 -3.53 32.59 0.64
C CYS A 124 -3.11 33.62 1.69
#